data_AF-A0A6M1YKT2-F1
#
_entry.id   AF-A0A6M1YKT2-F1
#
_cell.length_a   1.000
_cell.length_b   1.000
_cell.length_c   1.000
_cell.angle_alpha   90.00
_cell.angle_beta   90.00
_cell.angle_gamma   90.00
#
_symmetry.space_group_name_H-M   'P 1'
#
loop_
_entity.id
_entity.type
_entity.pdbx_description
1 polymer ?
#
loop_
_entity_poly.entity_id
_entity_poly.type
_entity_poly.pdbx_seq_one_letter_code
_entity_poly.pdbx_strand_id
1 'polypeptide(L)' 'MITLKELADLTTSRLVGDANFKISGVNTLDEASVNEASFLANPRYLDSMLKSKA' A
#
# COMPACT_ATOMS: atom_id res chain seq x y z
N MET A 1 -6.29 12.80 -0.71
CA MET A 1 -6.68 11.39 -0.91
C MET A 1 -6.58 11.10 -2.38
N ILE A 2 -5.99 9.96 -2.75
CA ILE A 2 -5.88 9.48 -4.13
C ILE A 2 -6.40 8.04 -4.19
N THR A 3 -6.79 7.59 -5.37
CA THR A 3 -7.18 6.21 -5.63
C THR A 3 -5.96 5.32 -5.87
N LEU A 4 -6.11 4.00 -5.70
CA LEU A 4 -5.06 3.04 -6.07
C LEU A 4 -4.72 3.10 -7.56
N LYS A 5 -5.69 3.45 -8.42
CA LYS A 5 -5.44 3.68 -9.85
C LYS A 5 -4.50 4.86 -10.07
N GLU A 6 -4.78 6.01 -9.46
CA GLU A 6 -3.93 7.20 -9.58
C GLU A 6 -2.53 6.93 -9.03
N LEU A 7 -2.41 6.22 -7.91
CA LEU A 7 -1.11 5.82 -7.37
C LEU A 7 -0.34 4.93 -8.36
N ALA A 8 -1.01 3.90 -8.90
CA ALA A 8 -0.38 2.98 -9.85
C ALA A 8 0.08 3.70 -11.12
N ASP A 9 -0.72 4.62 -11.65
CA ASP A 9 -0.38 5.43 -12.83
C ASP A 9 0.85 6.33 -12.53
N LEU A 10 0.91 6.96 -11.34
CA LEU A 10 2.04 7.81 -10.93
C LEU A 10 3.37 7.05 -10.79
N THR A 11 3.33 5.79 -10.34
CA THR A 11 4.53 4.97 -10.13
C THR A 11 4.82 4.02 -11.28
N THR A 12 4.04 4.08 -12.36
CA THR A 12 4.12 3.12 -13.48
C THR A 12 4.00 1.66 -13.00
N SER A 13 3.17 1.44 -11.99
CA SER A 13 2.96 0.13 -11.38
C SER A 13 1.80 -0.61 -12.03
N ARG A 14 1.84 -1.94 -11.99
CA ARG A 14 0.67 -2.76 -12.30
C ARG A 14 -0.25 -2.80 -11.08
N LEU A 15 -1.48 -2.34 -11.25
CA LEU A 15 -2.51 -2.45 -10.22
C LEU A 15 -3.14 -3.86 -10.18
N VAL A 16 -3.28 -4.42 -8.98
CA VAL A 16 -4.05 -5.62 -8.68
C VAL A 16 -4.98 -5.31 -7.51
N GLY A 17 -6.30 -5.44 -7.69
CA GLY A 17 -7.31 -5.08 -6.69
C GLY A 17 -8.28 -4.00 -7.17
N ASP A 18 -8.93 -3.27 -6.24
CA ASP A 18 -9.92 -2.24 -6.54
C ASP A 18 -9.26 -0.90 -6.91
N ALA A 19 -9.43 -0.51 -8.18
CA ALA A 19 -8.95 0.75 -8.73
C ALA A 19 -9.51 2.01 -8.04
N ASN A 20 -10.71 1.93 -7.46
CA ASN A 20 -11.39 3.07 -6.84
C ASN A 20 -11.11 3.19 -5.34
N PHE A 21 -10.39 2.23 -4.76
CA PHE A 21 -10.04 2.27 -3.34
C PHE A 21 -9.21 3.52 -3.05
N LYS A 22 -9.61 4.28 -2.02
CA LYS A 22 -8.98 5.55 -1.66
C LYS A 22 -8.01 5.36 -0.51
N ILE A 23 -6.79 5.84 -0.71
CA ILE A 23 -5.77 5.93 0.33
C ILE A 23 -5.60 7.37 0.83
N SER A 24 -5.36 7.52 2.13
CA SER A 24 -5.14 8.79 2.82
C SER A 24 -3.67 9.12 3.03
N GLY A 25 -2.77 8.14 2.93
CA GLY A 25 -1.35 8.34 3.18
C GLY A 25 -0.50 7.09 2.92
N VAL A 26 0.74 7.14 3.40
CA VAL A 26 1.71 6.05 3.33
C VAL A 26 2.31 5.88 4.72
N ASN A 27 2.47 4.63 5.18
CA ASN A 27 3.12 4.35 6.45
C ASN A 27 3.90 3.02 6.40
N THR A 28 4.66 2.71 7.44
CA THR A 28 5.41 1.45 7.59
C THR A 28 4.47 0.25 7.72
N LEU A 29 4.97 -0.96 7.43
CA LEU A 29 4.15 -2.18 7.46
C LEU A 29 3.52 -2.42 8.85
N ASP A 30 4.23 -2.07 9.92
CA ASP A 30 3.78 -2.30 11.30
C ASP A 30 2.73 -1.28 11.77
N GLU A 31 2.73 -0.07 11.22
CA GLU A 31 1.87 1.04 11.68
C GLU A 31 0.76 1.41 10.70
N ALA A 32 0.86 0.98 9.43
CA ALA A 32 -0.11 1.32 8.41
C ALA A 32 -1.52 0.83 8.77
N SER A 33 -2.48 1.72 8.57
CA SER A 33 -3.91 1.46 8.69
C SER A 33 -4.53 1.03 7.35
N VAL A 34 -5.78 0.57 7.40
CA VAL A 34 -6.56 0.10 6.23
C VAL A 34 -6.70 1.10 5.08
N ASN A 35 -6.45 2.38 5.32
CA ASN A 35 -6.52 3.43 4.32
C ASN A 35 -5.14 4.00 3.94
N GLU A 36 -4.05 3.38 4.38
CA GLU A 36 -2.68 3.81 4.08
C GLU A 36 -1.96 2.76 3.25
N ALA A 37 -1.18 3.21 2.26
CA ALA A 37 -0.32 2.30 1.52
C ALA A 37 0.96 1.98 2.32
N SER A 38 1.48 0.78 2.13
CA SER A 38 2.82 0.39 2.58
C SER A 38 3.54 -0.43 1.52
N PHE A 39 4.80 -0.77 1.75
CA PHE A 39 5.60 -1.53 0.78
C PHE A 39 6.59 -2.48 1.46
N LEU A 40 6.87 -3.60 0.79
CA LEU A 40 7.90 -4.55 1.18
C LEU A 40 9.07 -4.45 0.20
N ALA A 41 10.13 -3.75 0.59
CA ALA A 41 11.38 -3.69 -0.20
C ALA A 41 12.47 -4.65 0.31
N ASN A 42 12.50 -4.90 1.63
CA ASN A 42 13.51 -5.76 2.24
C ASN A 42 12.83 -7.05 2.75
N PRO A 43 13.23 -8.24 2.26
CA PRO A 43 12.59 -9.51 2.62
C PRO A 43 12.54 -9.82 4.12
N ARG A 44 13.39 -9.18 4.93
CA ARG A 44 13.37 -9.36 6.40
C ARG A 44 12.04 -8.93 7.05
N TYR A 45 11.25 -8.09 6.39
CA TYR A 45 9.96 -7.59 6.90
C TYR A 45 8.77 -8.41 6.39
N LEU A 46 8.99 -9.62 5.89
CA LEU A 46 7.90 -10.49 5.43
C LEU A 46 6.88 -10.74 6.55
N ASP A 47 7.34 -10.97 7.78
CA ASP A 47 6.47 -11.18 8.94
C ASP A 47 5.62 -9.95 9.28
N SER A 48 6.20 -8.74 9.15
CA SER A 48 5.45 -7.48 9.31
C SER A 48 4.42 -7.31 8.19
N MET A 49 4.78 -7.65 6.95
CA MET A 49 3.85 -7.58 5.81
C MET A 49 2.64 -8.50 6.01
N LEU A 50 2.85 -9.72 6.48
CA LEU A 50 1.76 -10.67 6.76
C LEU A 50 0.82 -10.21 7.89
N LYS A 51 1.28 -9.32 8.78
CA LYS A 51 0.49 -8.77 9.91
C LYS A 51 -0.03 -7.36 9.66
N SER A 52 0.38 -6.73 8.56
CA SER A 52 0.03 -5.36 8.23
C SER A 52 -1.48 -5.22 8.04
N LYS A 53 -1.99 -4.02 8.31
CA LYS A 53 -3.39 -3.66 8.06
C LYS A 53 -3.55 -2.80 6.81
N ALA A 54 -2.47 -2.51 6.09
CA ALA A 54 -2.49 -1.84 4.80
C ALA A 54 -3.26 -2.64 3.73
#